data_AF-A0A2T3M8E6-F1
#
_entry.id   AF-A0A2T3M8E6-F1
#
_cell.length_a   1.000
_cell.length_b   1.000
_cell.length_c   1.000
_cell.angle_alpha   90.00
_cell.angle_beta   90.00
_cell.angle_gamma   90.00
#
_symmetry.space_group_name_H-M   'P 1'
#
loop_
_entity.id
_entity.type
_entity.pdbx_description
1 polymer ?
#
loop_
_entity_poly.entity_id
_entity_poly.type
_entity_poly.pdbx_seq_one_letter_code
_entity_poly.pdbx_strand_id
1 'polypeptide(L)'
;MTDIQSQIDELKIKKNLTGSERAQIKMLEIKLKQTKKALEVKKTNVFATKPTTKIFPLPIRFSDRERIGLTELANDIKTESKELIINELGSEREINDTKLVRAAVYLLKQCSHEEIISAIKQVKLNMIR
;
A
#
# COMPACT_ATOMS: atom_id res chain seq x y z
N MET A 1 -28.36 -10.91 -29.61
CA MET A 1 -27.65 -11.97 -28.82
C MET A 1 -28.08 -13.37 -29.24
N THR A 2 -29.33 -13.55 -29.68
CA THR A 2 -29.89 -14.80 -30.20
C THR A 2 -29.24 -15.29 -31.49
N ASP A 3 -28.89 -14.38 -32.39
CA ASP A 3 -28.51 -14.74 -33.78
C ASP A 3 -27.11 -15.35 -33.92
N ILE A 4 -26.18 -15.01 -33.03
CA ILE A 4 -24.82 -15.58 -33.04
C ILE A 4 -24.84 -16.99 -32.41
N GLN A 5 -25.70 -17.19 -31.41
CA GLN A 5 -25.82 -18.48 -30.74
C GLN A 5 -26.51 -19.51 -31.65
N SER A 6 -27.56 -19.12 -32.36
CA SER A 6 -28.23 -19.99 -33.35
C SER A 6 -27.29 -20.44 -34.47
N GLN A 7 -26.45 -19.54 -34.99
CA GLN A 7 -25.45 -19.86 -36.02
C GLN A 7 -24.37 -20.85 -35.54
N ILE A 8 -23.98 -20.79 -34.27
CA ILE A 8 -23.03 -21.76 -33.70
C ILE A 8 -23.69 -23.13 -33.57
N ASP A 9 -24.95 -23.17 -33.14
CA ASP A 9 -25.68 -24.41 -32.89
C ASP A 9 -26.02 -25.13 -34.21
N GLU A 10 -26.42 -24.39 -35.26
CA GLU A 10 -26.60 -24.92 -36.61
C GLU A 10 -25.33 -25.54 -37.20
N LEU A 11 -24.17 -24.89 -37.01
CA LEU A 11 -22.89 -25.43 -37.48
C LEU A 11 -22.44 -26.65 -36.68
N LYS A 12 -22.76 -26.73 -35.38
CA LYS A 12 -22.43 -27.89 -34.53
C LYS A 12 -23.31 -29.11 -34.76
N ILE A 13 -24.52 -28.94 -35.33
CA ILE A 13 -25.41 -30.04 -35.72
C ILE A 13 -24.87 -30.83 -36.92
N LYS A 14 -24.01 -30.24 -37.75
CA LYS A 14 -23.40 -30.93 -38.89
C LYS A 14 -22.43 -32.03 -38.43
N LYS A 15 -22.74 -33.28 -38.81
CA LYS A 15 -22.00 -34.50 -38.41
C LYS A 15 -20.52 -34.51 -38.83
N ASN A 16 -20.18 -33.90 -39.98
CA ASN A 16 -18.81 -33.82 -40.49
C ASN A 16 -18.45 -32.35 -40.75
N LEU A 17 -17.64 -31.76 -39.86
CA LEU A 17 -17.18 -30.38 -39.97
C LEU A 17 -15.92 -30.28 -40.82
N THR A 18 -15.99 -29.47 -41.87
CA THR A 18 -14.84 -29.07 -42.69
C THR A 18 -13.90 -28.12 -41.92
N GLY A 19 -12.65 -27.99 -42.36
CA GLY A 19 -11.66 -27.11 -41.70
C GLY A 19 -12.08 -25.64 -41.65
N SER A 20 -12.78 -25.16 -42.68
CA SER A 20 -13.34 -23.80 -42.75
C SER A 20 -14.48 -23.59 -41.74
N GLU A 21 -15.38 -24.57 -41.58
CA GLU A 21 -16.49 -24.51 -40.62
C GLU A 21 -15.98 -24.52 -39.17
N ARG A 22 -14.90 -25.26 -38.87
CA ARG A 22 -14.24 -25.22 -37.55
C ARG A 22 -13.66 -23.84 -37.24
N ALA A 23 -13.05 -23.18 -38.23
CA ALA A 23 -12.53 -21.84 -38.07
C ALA A 23 -13.65 -20.80 -37.83
N GLN A 24 -14.78 -20.95 -38.53
CA GLN A 24 -15.96 -20.10 -38.35
C GLN A 24 -16.55 -20.22 -36.95
N ILE A 25 -16.72 -21.45 -36.44
CA ILE A 25 -17.18 -21.68 -35.05
C ILE A 25 -16.26 -20.95 -34.06
N LYS A 26 -14.93 -21.10 -34.22
CA LYS A 26 -13.96 -20.44 -33.33
C LYS A 26 -14.06 -18.92 -33.37
N MET A 27 -14.26 -18.32 -34.55
CA MET A 27 -14.44 -16.87 -34.69
C MET A 27 -15.75 -16.39 -34.06
N LEU A 28 -16.84 -17.12 -34.24
CA LEU A 28 -18.14 -16.80 -33.65
C LEU A 28 -18.10 -16.91 -32.12
N GLU A 29 -17.42 -17.92 -31.56
CA GLU A 29 -17.20 -18.06 -30.13
C GLU A 29 -16.36 -16.91 -29.54
N ILE A 30 -15.33 -16.44 -30.27
CA ILE A 30 -14.54 -15.28 -29.85
C ILE A 30 -15.40 -14.01 -29.83
N LYS A 31 -16.21 -13.78 -30.87
CA LYS A 31 -17.13 -12.64 -30.93
C LYS A 31 -18.16 -12.67 -29.79
N LEU A 32 -18.71 -13.84 -29.46
CA LEU A 32 -19.67 -14.01 -28.37
C LEU A 32 -19.03 -13.75 -27.00
N LYS A 33 -17.77 -14.13 -26.80
CA LYS A 33 -17.02 -13.79 -25.57
C LYS A 33 -16.71 -12.30 -25.46
N GLN A 34 -16.41 -11.62 -26.57
CA GLN A 34 -16.15 -10.19 -26.60
C GLN A 34 -17.43 -9.37 -26.33
N THR A 35 -18.57 -9.78 -26.89
CA THR A 35 -19.86 -9.10 -26.62
C THR A 35 -20.32 -9.30 -25.17
N LYS A 36 -20.11 -10.50 -24.58
CA LYS A 36 -20.34 -10.74 -23.15
C LYS A 36 -19.46 -9.84 -22.25
N LYS A 37 -18.17 -9.70 -22.57
CA LYS A 37 -17.25 -8.81 -21.84
C LYS A 37 -17.61 -7.32 -21.96
N ALA A 38 -18.28 -6.90 -23.03
CA ALA A 38 -18.69 -5.50 -23.21
C ALA A 38 -19.94 -5.12 -22.40
N LEU A 39 -20.78 -6.11 -22.04
CA LEU A 39 -22.04 -5.92 -21.29
C LEU A 39 -21.86 -6.03 -19.77
N GLU A 40 -20.76 -6.62 -19.29
CA GLU A 40 -20.41 -6.51 -17.88
C GLU A 40 -20.00 -5.07 -17.58
N VAL A 41 -20.90 -4.35 -16.90
CA VAL A 41 -20.67 -3.00 -16.36
C VAL A 41 -19.30 -2.99 -15.71
N LYS A 42 -18.37 -2.20 -16.27
CA LYS A 42 -17.05 -1.97 -15.69
C LYS A 42 -17.29 -1.39 -14.30
N LYS A 43 -17.26 -2.25 -13.27
CA LYS A 43 -17.14 -1.80 -11.89
C LYS A 43 -15.89 -0.94 -11.87
N THR A 44 -16.07 0.36 -11.69
CA THR A 44 -14.96 1.27 -11.43
C THR A 44 -14.34 0.79 -10.14
N ASN A 45 -13.27 0.00 -10.26
CA ASN A 45 -12.46 -0.41 -9.13
C ASN A 45 -11.78 0.85 -8.60
N VAL A 46 -12.47 1.59 -7.74
CA VAL A 46 -11.89 2.65 -6.92
C VAL A 46 -11.14 1.97 -5.78
N PHE A 47 -10.11 1.19 -6.12
CA PHE A 47 -9.14 0.71 -5.16
C PHE A 47 -7.98 1.69 -5.17
N ALA A 48 -7.93 2.51 -4.12
CA ALA A 48 -6.82 3.39 -3.75
C ALA A 48 -6.37 4.38 -4.84
N THR A 49 -6.98 5.56 -4.85
CA THR A 49 -6.26 6.78 -5.21
C THR A 49 -5.16 6.97 -4.16
N LYS A 50 -4.02 6.27 -4.30
CA LYS A 50 -2.82 6.64 -3.55
C LYS A 50 -2.60 8.12 -3.83
N PRO A 51 -2.55 9.00 -2.82
CA PRO A 51 -2.21 10.40 -3.07
C PRO A 51 -0.88 10.43 -3.81
N THR A 52 -0.91 10.90 -5.06
CA THR A 52 0.25 11.04 -5.96
C THR A 52 1.03 12.32 -5.66
N THR A 53 0.83 12.92 -4.50
CA THR A 53 1.75 13.93 -3.98
C THR A 53 3.08 13.23 -3.77
N LYS A 54 4.08 13.56 -4.61
CA LYS A 54 5.43 13.04 -4.49
C LYS A 54 5.94 13.35 -3.08
N ILE A 55 5.95 12.34 -2.22
CA ILE A 55 6.62 12.43 -0.92
C ILE A 55 8.10 12.35 -1.25
N PHE A 56 8.83 13.45 -1.05
CA PHE A 56 10.28 13.50 -1.16
C PHE A 56 10.85 13.36 0.24
N PRO A 57 11.12 12.12 0.74
CA PRO A 57 11.65 11.95 2.08
C PRO A 57 13.05 12.54 2.16
N LEU A 58 13.29 13.36 3.19
CA LEU A 58 14.63 13.80 3.55
C LEU A 58 15.36 12.63 4.22
N PRO A 59 16.51 12.16 3.68
CA PRO A 59 17.26 11.09 4.31
C PRO A 59 17.93 11.62 5.59
N ILE A 60 17.46 11.15 6.75
CA ILE A 60 18.10 11.41 8.05
C ILE A 60 19.11 10.30 8.31
N ARG A 61 20.35 10.66 8.61
CA ARG A 61 21.39 9.71 8.99
C ARG A 61 21.47 9.65 10.51
N PHE A 62 21.36 8.44 11.03
CA PHE A 62 21.56 8.14 12.45
C PHE A 62 22.89 7.44 12.63
N SER A 63 23.60 7.79 13.70
CA SER A 63 24.68 6.98 14.25
C SER A 63 24.14 5.69 14.86
N ASP A 64 25.00 4.69 15.02
CA ASP A 64 24.59 3.40 15.59
C ASP A 64 24.07 3.54 17.02
N ARG A 65 24.63 4.47 17.80
CA ARG A 65 24.18 4.76 19.17
C ARG A 65 22.77 5.31 19.21
N GLU A 66 22.43 6.21 18.28
CA GLU A 66 21.07 6.75 18.19
C GLU A 66 20.06 5.69 17.76
N ARG A 67 20.45 4.76 16.88
CA ARG A 67 19.59 3.62 16.51
C ARG A 67 19.34 2.69 17.68
N ILE A 68 20.38 2.37 18.45
CA ILE A 68 20.26 1.55 19.65
C ILE A 68 19.34 2.24 20.66
N GLY A 69 19.57 3.53 20.93
CA GLY A 69 18.71 4.29 21.85
C GLY A 69 17.24 4.39 21.41
N LEU A 70 16.96 4.53 20.10
CA LEU A 70 15.59 4.46 19.57
C LEU A 70 14.96 3.09 19.80
N THR A 71 15.73 2.02 19.60
CA THR A 71 15.25 0.63 19.77
C THR A 71 14.97 0.33 21.25
N GLU A 72 15.87 0.73 22.13
CA GLU A 72 15.72 0.60 23.59
C GLU A 72 14.48 1.37 24.06
N LEU A 73 14.36 2.64 23.70
CA LEU A 73 13.19 3.45 24.03
C LEU A 73 11.88 2.83 23.52
N ALA A 74 11.88 2.29 22.29
CA ALA A 74 10.72 1.62 21.74
C ALA A 74 10.30 0.37 22.55
N ASN A 75 11.29 -0.37 23.06
CA ASN A 75 11.04 -1.54 23.90
C ASN A 75 10.57 -1.13 25.29
N ASP A 76 11.19 -0.12 25.90
CA ASP A 76 10.84 0.40 27.22
C ASP A 76 9.39 0.92 27.23
N ILE A 77 8.98 1.67 26.20
CA ILE A 77 7.59 2.12 26.06
C ILE A 77 6.64 0.91 25.99
N LYS A 78 6.99 -0.14 25.23
CA LYS A 78 6.16 -1.35 25.09
C LYS A 78 6.08 -2.17 26.37
N THR A 79 7.12 -2.19 27.19
CA THR A 79 7.14 -2.95 28.45
C THR A 79 6.45 -2.17 29.57
N GLU A 80 6.74 -0.87 29.70
CA GLU A 80 6.26 -0.05 30.82
C GLU A 80 4.84 0.50 30.61
N SER A 81 4.44 0.76 29.36
CA SER A 81 3.20 1.47 29.03
C SER A 81 2.27 0.67 28.10
N LYS A 82 2.31 -0.66 28.19
CA LYS A 82 1.56 -1.56 27.30
C LYS A 82 0.06 -1.28 27.23
N GLU A 83 -0.58 -1.08 28.39
CA GLU A 83 -2.03 -0.81 28.46
C GLU A 83 -2.40 0.51 27.76
N LEU A 84 -1.60 1.56 27.99
CA LEU A 84 -1.79 2.86 27.35
C LEU A 84 -1.65 2.76 25.82
N ILE A 85 -0.68 1.98 25.35
CA ILE A 85 -0.49 1.75 23.90
C ILE A 85 -1.70 1.05 23.29
N ILE A 86 -2.23 0.02 23.95
CA ILE A 86 -3.40 -0.71 23.45
C ILE A 86 -4.63 0.20 23.42
N ASN A 87 -4.83 1.01 24.46
CA ASN A 87 -5.98 1.90 24.55
C ASN A 87 -5.93 3.05 23.52
N GLU A 88 -4.77 3.69 23.35
CA GLU A 88 -4.63 4.88 22.50
C GLU A 88 -4.28 4.55 21.05
N LEU A 89 -3.48 3.51 20.82
CA LEU A 89 -2.94 3.16 19.49
C LEU A 89 -3.50 1.84 18.95
N GLY A 90 -4.20 1.05 19.76
CA GLY A 90 -4.81 -0.23 19.36
C GLY A 90 -3.84 -1.41 19.25
N SER A 91 -2.53 -1.17 19.11
CA SER A 91 -1.52 -2.23 19.02
C SER A 91 -0.11 -1.77 19.34
N GLU A 92 0.68 -2.63 19.98
CA GLU A 92 2.13 -2.44 20.18
C GLU A 92 2.91 -2.28 18.88
N ARG A 93 2.41 -2.83 17.76
CA ARG A 93 3.02 -2.70 16.43
C ARG A 93 3.04 -1.25 15.95
N GLU A 94 2.24 -0.39 16.57
CA GLU A 94 2.23 1.02 16.22
C GLU A 94 3.50 1.75 16.68
N ILE A 95 4.19 1.24 17.71
CA ILE A 95 5.47 1.78 18.17
C ILE A 95 6.64 1.24 17.34
N ASN A 96 7.20 2.09 16.49
CA ASN A 96 8.40 1.85 15.67
C ASN A 96 9.20 3.14 15.45
N ASP A 97 10.45 3.02 15.00
CA ASP A 97 11.39 4.12 14.82
C ASP A 97 10.83 5.26 13.96
N THR A 98 10.13 4.92 12.87
CA THR A 98 9.57 5.95 11.97
C THR A 98 8.50 6.76 12.68
N LYS A 99 7.63 6.13 13.48
CA LYS A 99 6.60 6.84 14.25
C LYS A 99 7.20 7.61 15.43
N LEU A 100 8.23 7.08 16.09
CA LEU A 100 8.95 7.77 17.15
C LEU A 100 9.63 9.05 16.65
N VAL A 101 10.34 8.99 15.53
CA VAL A 101 10.97 10.17 14.93
C VAL A 101 9.91 11.21 14.51
N ARG A 102 8.78 10.77 13.95
CA ARG A 102 7.66 11.68 13.62
C ARG A 102 7.01 12.29 14.86
N ALA A 103 6.86 11.52 15.93
CA ALA A 103 6.37 12.01 17.22
C ALA A 103 7.33 13.03 17.83
N ALA A 104 8.64 12.79 17.77
CA ALA A 104 9.65 13.75 18.20
C ALA A 104 9.53 15.08 17.45
N VAL A 105 9.36 15.05 16.12
CA VAL A 105 9.12 16.27 15.31
C VAL A 105 7.84 16.99 15.72
N TYR A 106 6.78 16.26 16.08
CA TYR A 106 5.57 16.86 16.60
C TYR A 106 5.79 17.54 17.97
N LEU A 107 6.50 16.87 18.88
CA LEU A 107 6.84 17.38 20.20
C LEU A 107 7.77 18.60 20.15
N LEU A 108 8.70 18.65 19.19
CA LEU A 108 9.59 19.80 19.01
C LEU A 108 8.83 21.11 18.78
N LYS A 109 7.61 21.06 18.22
CA LYS A 109 6.77 22.27 18.04
C LYS A 109 6.18 22.79 19.34
N GLN A 110 6.17 21.98 20.39
CA GLN A 110 5.62 22.32 21.70
C GLN A 110 6.72 22.84 22.65
N CYS A 111 7.99 22.55 22.35
CA CYS A 111 9.13 23.03 23.13
C CYS A 111 9.45 24.50 22.84
N SER A 112 10.03 25.17 23.83
CA SER A 112 10.61 26.50 23.65
C SER A 112 11.87 26.46 22.79
N HIS A 113 12.19 27.59 22.14
CA HIS A 113 13.43 27.69 21.35
C HIS A 113 14.69 27.44 22.20
N GLU A 114 14.68 27.84 23.48
CA GLU A 114 15.82 27.64 24.39
C GLU A 114 16.08 26.15 24.65
N GLU A 115 15.03 25.38 24.94
CA GLU A 115 15.12 23.93 25.14
C GLU A 115 15.64 23.23 23.88
N ILE A 116 15.14 23.64 22.71
CA ILE A 116 15.58 23.08 21.42
C ILE A 116 17.06 23.38 21.18
N ILE A 117 17.50 24.62 21.39
CA ILE A 117 18.91 25.00 21.21
C ILE A 117 19.81 24.25 22.19
N SER A 118 19.38 24.09 23.44
CA SER A 118 20.11 23.31 24.44
C SER A 118 20.26 21.83 24.04
N ALA A 119 19.17 21.22 23.56
CA ALA A 119 19.20 19.85 23.05
C ALA A 119 20.12 19.70 21.83
N ILE A 120 20.09 20.64 20.88
CA ILE A 120 20.99 20.66 19.72
C ILE A 120 22.45 20.77 20.16
N LYS A 121 22.75 21.59 21.17
CA LYS A 121 24.11 21.68 21.73
C LYS A 121 24.60 20.34 22.27
N GLN A 122 23.75 19.61 22.99
CA GLN A 122 24.09 18.28 23.50
C GLN A 122 24.29 17.26 22.38
N VAL A 123 23.41 17.23 21.39
CA VAL A 123 23.55 16.36 20.21
C VAL A 123 24.87 16.64 19.49
N LYS A 124 25.20 17.92 19.26
CA LYS A 124 26.46 18.33 18.63
C LYS A 124 27.68 17.81 19.40
N LEU A 125 27.66 17.89 20.73
CA LEU A 125 28.75 17.34 21.56
C LEU A 125 28.85 15.82 21.44
N ASN A 126 27.72 15.12 21.38
CA ASN A 126 27.67 13.67 21.25
C ASN A 126 28.06 13.16 19.85
N MET A 127 27.88 13.98 18.81
CA MET A 127 28.30 13.68 17.43
C MET A 127 29.81 13.88 17.21
N ILE A 128 30.44 14.76 18.00
CA ILE A 128 31.90 14.97 17.93
C ILE A 128 32.56 13.83 18.72
N ARG A 129 33.03 12.83 17.98
CA ARG A 129 33.99 11.85 18.44
C ARG A 129 35.08 11.67 17.40
#